data_AF-A0A932PBM0-F1
#
_entry.id   AF-A0A932PBM0-F1
#
_cell.length_a   1.000
_cell.length_b   1.000
_cell.length_c   1.000
_cell.angle_alpha   90.00
_cell.angle_beta   90.00
_cell.angle_gamma   90.00
#
_symmetry.space_group_name_H-M   'P 1'
#
loop_
_entity.id
_entity.type
_entity.pdbx_description
1 polymer ?
#
loop_
_entity_poly.entity_id
_entity_poly.type
_entity_poly.pdbx_seq_one_letter_code
_entity_poly.pdbx_strand_id
1 'polypeptide(L)' 'MHYERLTDFLEELERDGELVRIRCEVDPELEITEITDRMSKSRFERWGLGGPALFFEKVKG' A
#
# COMPACT_ATOMS: atom_id res chain seq x y z
N MET A 1 -0.51 -3.03 -18.80
CA MET A 1 -0.75 -4.48 -18.63
C MET A 1 -2.18 -4.66 -18.17
N HIS A 2 -2.87 -5.74 -18.57
CA HIS A 2 -4.23 -6.02 -18.13
C HIS A 2 -4.19 -7.18 -17.15
N TYR A 3 -4.76 -7.01 -15.95
CA TYR A 3 -4.88 -8.06 -14.94
C TYR A 3 -6.30 -8.59 -14.93
N GLU A 4 -6.45 -9.91 -14.82
CA GLU A 4 -7.78 -10.53 -14.72
C GLU A 4 -8.34 -10.42 -13.30
N ARG A 5 -7.46 -10.46 -12.30
CA ARG A 5 -7.83 -10.34 -10.88
C ARG A 5 -6.93 -9.34 -10.17
N LEU A 6 -7.47 -8.72 -9.12
CA LEU A 6 -6.70 -7.88 -8.21
C LEU A 6 -5.52 -8.65 -7.58
N THR A 7 -5.67 -9.95 -7.33
CA THR A 7 -4.59 -10.79 -6.79
C THR A 7 -3.38 -10.84 -7.72
N ASP A 8 -3.62 -10.90 -9.03
CA ASP A 8 -2.54 -11.00 -10.03
C ASP A 8 -1.75 -9.68 -10.07
N PHE A 9 -2.45 -8.55 -9.88
CA PHE A 9 -1.81 -7.25 -9.73
C PHE A 9 -1.00 -7.14 -8.43
N LEU A 10 -1.53 -7.63 -7.31
CA LEU A 10 -0.83 -7.63 -6.03
C LEU A 10 0.45 -8.48 -6.07
N GLU A 11 0.40 -9.64 -6.72
CA GLU A 11 1.56 -10.53 -6.91
C GLU A 11 2.68 -9.85 -7.71
N GLU A 12 2.33 -9.08 -8.75
CA GLU A 12 3.30 -8.30 -9.52
C GLU A 12 3.93 -7.18 -8.69
N LEU A 13 3.12 -6.43 -7.93
CA LEU A 13 3.65 -5.39 -7.03
C LEU A 13 4.57 -5.99 -5.95
N GLU A 14 4.25 -7.18 -5.42
CA GLU A 14 5.08 -7.87 -4.43
C GLU A 14 6.40 -8.36 -5.06
N ARG A 15 6.36 -8.91 -6.27
CA ARG A 15 7.54 -9.34 -7.03
C ARG A 15 8.48 -8.17 -7.33
N ASP A 16 7.94 -7.02 -7.68
CA ASP A 16 8.71 -5.84 -8.07
C ASP A 16 9.13 -4.99 -6.83
N GLY A 17 8.72 -5.43 -5.63
CA GLY A 17 9.04 -4.78 -4.36
C GLY A 17 8.39 -3.40 -4.23
N GLU A 18 7.20 -3.24 -4.82
CA GLU A 18 6.36 -2.04 -4.80
C GLU A 18 5.16 -2.17 -3.87
N LEU A 19 4.96 -3.34 -3.24
CA LEU A 19 3.93 -3.58 -2.22
C LEU A 19 4.55 -3.62 -0.81
N VAL A 20 4.00 -2.82 0.11
CA VAL A 20 4.29 -2.89 1.54
C VAL A 20 3.10 -3.49 2.28
N ARG A 21 3.34 -4.58 3.00
CA ARG A 21 2.36 -5.21 3.89
C ARG A 21 2.44 -4.62 5.29
N ILE A 22 1.34 -4.02 5.74
CA ILE A 22 1.17 -3.47 7.08
C ILE A 22 0.50 -4.57 7.93
N ARG A 23 1.32 -5.24 8.74
CA ARG A 23 0.92 -6.41 9.54
C ARG A 23 0.40 -6.06 10.94
N CYS A 24 0.66 -4.84 11.40
CA CYS A 24 0.11 -4.34 12.65
C CYS A 24 -1.38 -4.04 12.48
N GLU A 25 -2.13 -4.14 13.57
CA GLU A 25 -3.53 -3.75 13.58
C GLU A 25 -3.66 -2.23 13.40
N VAL A 26 -4.55 -1.80 12.51
CA VAL A 26 -4.85 -0.40 12.22
C VAL A 26 -6.35 -0.11 12.37
N ASP A 27 -6.68 1.12 12.72
CA ASP A 27 -8.04 1.62 12.80
C ASP A 27 -8.57 2.04 11.42
N PRO A 28 -9.77 1.59 10.98
CA PRO A 28 -10.35 2.10 9.74
C PRO A 28 -10.74 3.58 9.84
N GLU A 29 -11.00 4.11 11.04
CA GLU A 29 -11.39 5.49 11.24
C GLU A 29 -10.15 6.38 11.26
N LEU A 30 -9.92 7.05 10.12
CA LEU A 30 -8.88 8.07 9.90
C LEU A 30 -7.42 7.60 9.92
N GLU A 31 -7.06 6.52 10.64
CA GLU A 31 -5.68 6.03 10.69
C GLU A 31 -5.20 5.53 9.32
N ILE A 32 -5.97 4.66 8.65
CA ILE A 32 -5.64 4.20 7.28
C ILE A 32 -5.52 5.39 6.31
N THR A 33 -6.42 6.36 6.44
CA THR A 33 -6.42 7.57 5.59
C THR A 33 -5.15 8.39 5.80
N GLU A 34 -4.76 8.65 7.03
CA GLU A 34 -3.54 9.41 7.34
C GLU A 34 -2.28 8.70 6.85
N ILE A 35 -2.19 7.38 7.04
CA ILE A 35 -1.08 6.56 6.53
C ILE A 35 -1.01 6.67 5.01
N THR A 36 -2.13 6.48 4.32
CA THR A 36 -2.21 6.53 2.85
C THR A 36 -1.90 7.93 2.32
N ASP A 37 -2.36 8.99 2.99
CA ASP A 37 -2.12 10.38 2.61
C ASP A 37 -0.64 10.73 2.66
N ARG A 38 0.04 10.39 3.76
CA ARG A 38 1.48 10.60 3.91
C ARG A 38 2.26 9.84 2.86
N MET A 39 1.95 8.57 2.64
CA MET A 39 2.66 7.74 1.66
C MET A 39 2.48 8.27 0.23
N SER A 40 1.28 8.72 -0.13
CA SER A 40 0.98 9.23 -1.47
C SER A 40 1.60 10.61 -1.74
N LYS A 41 1.82 11.43 -0.71
CA LYS A 41 2.33 12.80 -0.84
C LYS A 41 3.82 12.95 -0.48
N SER A 42 4.42 11.94 0.15
CA SER A 42 5.83 11.97 0.50
C SER A 42 6.73 11.83 -0.72
N ARG A 43 7.96 12.30 -0.59
CA ARG A 43 9.01 12.03 -1.57
C ARG A 43 9.93 10.92 -1.09
N PHE A 44 10.23 9.97 -1.95
CA PHE A 44 11.13 8.87 -1.69
C PHE A 44 12.22 8.82 -2.76
N GLU A 45 13.43 8.43 -2.37
CA GLU A 45 14.56 8.33 -3.31
C GLU A 45 14.28 7.32 -4.44
N ARG A 46 13.62 6.20 -4.11
CA ARG A 46 13.27 5.15 -5.09
C ARG A 46 12.09 5.50 -5.99
N TRP A 47 11.08 6.20 -5.47
CA TRP A 47 9.78 6.39 -6.15
C TRP A 47 9.49 7.83 -6.60
N GLY A 48 10.32 8.82 -6.24
CA GLY A 48 10.05 10.21 -6.56
C GLY A 48 8.96 10.79 -5.66
N LEU A 49 7.87 11.29 -6.25
CA LEU A 49 6.68 11.75 -5.50
C LEU A 49 5.67 10.60 -5.43
N GLY A 50 5.22 10.26 -4.20
CA GLY A 50 4.43 9.07 -3.94
C GLY A 50 5.31 7.89 -3.53
N GLY A 51 4.69 6.90 -2.88
CA GLY A 51 5.36 5.75 -2.29
C GLY A 51 4.83 4.40 -2.81
N PRO A 52 5.29 3.29 -2.22
CA PRO A 52 4.79 1.96 -2.55
C PRO A 52 3.29 1.83 -2.25
N ALA A 53 2.66 0.86 -2.89
CA ALA A 53 1.31 0.44 -2.57
C ALA A 53 1.25 -0.15 -1.15
N LEU A 54 0.14 0.06 -0.45
CA LEU A 54 -0.05 -0.39 0.92
C LEU A 54 -1.11 -1.50 0.97
N PHE A 55 -0.80 -2.57 1.69
CA PHE A 55 -1.73 -3.65 1.98
C PHE A 55 -1.91 -3.80 3.49
N PHE A 56 -3.07 -3.44 4.02
CA PHE A 56 -3.39 -3.54 5.45
C PHE A 56 -3.97 -4.92 5.76
N GLU A 57 -3.25 -5.73 6.54
CA GLU A 57 -3.63 -7.12 6.81
C GLU A 57 -4.59 -7.26 8.00
N LYS A 58 -4.60 -6.28 8.91
CA LYS A 58 -5.36 -6.32 10.17
C LYS A 58 -6.01 -4.97 10.41
N VAL A 59 -7.30 -4.87 10.12
CA VAL A 59 -8.10 -3.67 10.37
C VAL A 59 -9.02 -3.96 11.55
N LYS A 60 -9.12 -3.04 12.50
CA LYS A 60 -10.04 -3.16 13.66
C LYS A 60 -11.49 -3.21 13.18
N GLY A 61 -12.28 -4.10 13.80
CA GLY A 61 -13.70 -4.28 13.48
C GLY A 61 -14.11 -5.74 13.51
#